data_AF-A0A7D7RJB8-F1
#
_entry.id   AF-A0A7D7RJB8-F1
#
_cell.length_a   1.000
_cell.length_b   1.000
_cell.length_c   1.000
_cell.angle_alpha   90.00
_cell.angle_beta   90.00
_cell.angle_gamma   90.00
#
_symmetry.space_group_name_H-M   'P 1'
#
loop_
_entity.id
_entity.type
_entity.pdbx_description
1 polymer ?
#
loop_
_entity_poly.entity_id
_entity_poly.type
_entity_poly.pdbx_seq_one_letter_code
_entity_poly.pdbx_strand_id
1 'polypeptide(L)'
;MKQQLVTIKYQANGQNEKEHAIEFKACFSANFNIWLEDMKGSIPQSPDELAYFFHNITIEDIEINGVLLYQCKMIIPMMDCQIKCKSIQIL
;
A
#
# COMPACT_ATOMS: atom_id res chain seq x y z
N MET A 1 -24.54 2.06 0.30
CA MET A 1 -23.25 2.03 -0.42
C MET A 1 -22.29 1.15 0.38
N LYS A 2 -21.77 0.05 -0.18
CA LYS A 2 -20.71 -0.72 0.49
C LYS A 2 -19.48 0.18 0.60
N GLN A 3 -19.03 0.48 1.81
CA GLN A 3 -17.74 1.15 2.00
C GLN A 3 -16.65 0.20 1.52
N GLN A 4 -15.97 0.56 0.43
CA GLN A 4 -14.78 -0.15 -0.02
C GLN A 4 -13.62 0.27 0.89
N LEU A 5 -13.20 -0.67 1.73
CA LEU A 5 -12.06 -0.55 2.64
C LEU A 5 -10.93 -1.39 2.07
N VAL A 6 -9.74 -0.80 1.94
CA VAL A 6 -8.50 -1.54 1.71
C VAL A 6 -7.68 -1.44 2.99
N THR A 7 -7.22 -2.58 3.50
CA THR A 7 -6.37 -2.64 4.69
C THR A 7 -5.06 -3.31 4.32
N ILE A 8 -3.94 -2.62 4.57
CA ILE A 8 -2.60 -3.18 4.42
C ILE A 8 -2.05 -3.39 5.82
N LYS A 9 -1.76 -4.65 6.17
CA LYS A 9 -1.16 -5.02 7.44
C LYS A 9 0.33 -5.26 7.26
N TYR A 10 1.13 -4.80 8.21
CA TYR A 10 2.57 -4.98 8.17
C TYR A 10 3.15 -5.11 9.57
N GLN A 11 4.34 -5.72 9.67
CA GLN A 11 5.09 -5.81 10.91
C GLN A 11 6.32 -4.91 10.79
N ALA A 12 6.49 -4.00 11.75
CA ALA A 12 7.68 -3.17 11.86
C ALA A 12 8.65 -3.81 12.86
N ASN A 13 9.86 -4.14 12.42
CA ASN A 13 10.84 -4.77 13.30
C ASN A 13 11.39 -3.74 14.30
N GLY A 14 11.58 -4.13 15.57
CA GLY A 14 12.17 -3.28 16.63
C GLY A 14 11.20 -2.59 17.61
N GLN A 15 9.88 -2.70 17.41
CA GLN A 15 8.88 -2.29 18.40
C GLN A 15 7.89 -3.45 18.69
N ASN A 16 8.28 -4.38 19.57
CA ASN A 16 7.38 -5.40 20.14
C ASN A 16 6.48 -6.13 19.12
N GLU A 17 6.98 -6.61 17.98
CA GLU A 17 6.25 -7.51 17.02
C GLU A 17 4.75 -7.18 16.80
N LYS A 18 4.35 -5.92 16.92
CA LYS A 18 2.93 -5.54 16.86
C LYS A 18 2.54 -5.42 15.40
N GLU A 19 1.43 -6.05 15.05
CA GLU A 19 0.80 -5.89 13.74
C GLU A 19 0.33 -4.43 13.62
N HIS A 20 0.87 -3.72 12.63
CA HIS A 20 0.45 -2.38 12.23
C HIS A 20 -0.47 -2.47 11.02
N ALA A 21 -1.33 -1.45 10.83
CA ALA A 21 -2.21 -1.42 9.68
C ALA A 21 -2.36 -0.03 9.07
N ILE A 22 -2.52 0.03 7.75
CA ILE A 22 -2.95 1.22 7.02
C ILE A 22 -4.34 0.93 6.45
N GLU A 23 -5.32 1.75 6.82
CA GLU A 23 -6.68 1.68 6.33
C GLU A 23 -6.95 2.79 5.31
N PHE A 24 -7.41 2.40 4.12
CA PHE A 24 -7.89 3.29 3.06
C PHE A 24 -9.41 3.19 2.98
N LYS A 25 -10.10 4.27 3.38
CA LYS A 25 -11.56 4.31 3.53
C LYS A 25 -12.22 4.98 2.33
N ALA A 26 -13.39 4.44 1.96
CA ALA A 26 -14.15 4.88 0.79
C ALA A 26 -13.26 4.92 -0.48
N CYS A 27 -12.63 3.78 -0.76
CA CYS A 27 -11.82 3.60 -1.96
C CYS A 27 -12.68 3.64 -3.22
N PHE A 28 -12.14 4.24 -4.27
CA PHE A 28 -12.74 4.30 -5.60
C PHE A 28 -12.07 3.33 -6.57
N SER A 29 -10.76 3.12 -6.39
CA SER A 29 -9.97 2.15 -7.15
C SER A 29 -8.79 1.70 -6.32
N ALA A 30 -8.46 0.42 -6.42
CA ALA A 30 -7.20 -0.13 -5.96
C ALA A 30 -6.64 -1.01 -7.09
N ASN A 31 -5.41 -0.72 -7.50
CA ASN A 31 -4.69 -1.53 -8.47
C ASN A 31 -3.47 -2.14 -7.78
N PHE A 32 -3.31 -3.44 -7.93
CA PHE A 32 -2.20 -4.23 -7.41
C PHE A 32 -1.55 -4.93 -8.58
N ASN A 33 -0.40 -4.42 -9.03
CA ASN A 33 0.36 -5.04 -10.09
C ASN A 33 1.37 -5.99 -9.45
N ILE A 34 1.15 -7.29 -9.56
CA ILE A 34 2.03 -8.31 -8.99
C ILE A 34 3.08 -8.67 -10.04
N TRP A 35 4.35 -8.40 -9.74
CA TRP A 35 5.49 -8.59 -10.65
C TRP A 35 6.02 -10.03 -10.64
N LEU A 36 5.15 -11.04 -10.55
CA LEU A 36 5.55 -12.45 -10.46
C LEU A 36 5.92 -13.06 -11.81
N GLU A 37 5.34 -12.59 -12.91
CA GLU A 37 5.66 -13.07 -14.24
C GLU A 37 6.87 -12.28 -14.78
N ASP A 38 8.00 -12.97 -14.97
CA ASP A 38 9.23 -12.52 -15.66
C ASP A 38 10.33 -11.79 -14.87
N MET A 39 10.22 -11.61 -13.55
CA MET A 39 11.31 -11.05 -12.74
C MET A 39 12.42 -12.07 -12.47
N LYS A 40 13.63 -11.80 -13.00
CA LYS A 40 14.88 -12.40 -12.52
C LYS A 40 15.26 -11.75 -11.19
N GLY A 41 14.83 -12.36 -10.09
CA GLY A 41 15.17 -11.95 -8.73
C GLY A 41 14.90 -13.09 -7.75
N SER A 42 15.60 -13.10 -6.62
CA SER A 42 15.32 -14.03 -5.54
C SER A 42 14.03 -13.63 -4.81
N ILE A 43 13.16 -14.60 -4.55
CA ILE A 43 12.02 -14.40 -3.64
C ILE A 43 12.60 -14.04 -2.27
N PRO A 44 12.17 -12.93 -1.63
CA PRO A 44 12.67 -12.54 -0.32
C PRO A 44 12.43 -13.64 0.69
N GLN A 45 13.45 -13.98 1.45
CA GLN A 45 13.33 -15.02 2.48
C GLN A 45 13.03 -14.43 3.86
N SER A 46 13.28 -13.13 4.06
CA SER A 46 12.89 -12.42 5.28
C SER A 46 12.46 -10.97 5.02
N PRO A 47 11.64 -10.40 5.91
CA PRO A 47 11.30 -8.98 5.87
C PRO A 47 12.52 -8.05 5.98
N ASP A 48 13.61 -8.49 6.63
CA ASP A 48 14.80 -7.67 6.95
C ASP A 48 15.73 -7.39 5.75
N GLU A 49 15.47 -8.01 4.60
CA GLU A 49 16.15 -7.61 3.37
C GLU A 49 15.66 -6.18 3.02
N LEU A 50 16.51 -5.15 3.16
CA LEU A 50 16.16 -3.72 2.95
C LEU A 50 15.50 -3.41 1.60
N ALA A 51 15.70 -4.27 0.60
CA ALA A 51 15.01 -4.21 -0.67
C ALA A 51 13.52 -4.61 -0.57
N TYR A 52 13.04 -4.96 0.64
CA TYR A 52 11.79 -5.67 0.85
C TYR A 52 10.72 -5.04 1.77
N PHE A 53 10.93 -3.81 2.22
CA PHE A 53 9.94 -3.04 3.01
C PHE A 53 9.13 -2.07 2.15
N PHE A 54 7.99 -1.57 2.65
CA PHE A 54 7.27 -0.46 2.00
C PHE A 54 8.20 0.73 1.82
N HIS A 55 8.54 1.06 0.59
CA HIS A 55 9.41 2.18 0.27
C HIS A 55 8.76 3.10 -0.76
N ASN A 56 9.23 4.35 -0.81
CA ASN A 56 8.73 5.38 -1.72
C ASN A 56 7.21 5.62 -1.66
N ILE A 57 6.65 5.56 -0.44
CA ILE A 57 5.24 5.91 -0.19
C ILE A 57 5.03 7.37 -0.57
N THR A 58 4.17 7.61 -1.57
CA THR A 58 3.79 8.96 -1.98
C THR A 58 2.29 9.11 -1.82
N ILE A 59 1.89 10.15 -1.08
CA ILE A 59 0.49 10.54 -0.90
C ILE A 59 0.32 11.91 -1.55
N GLU A 60 -0.61 12.02 -2.48
CA GLU A 60 -0.92 13.25 -3.20
C GLU A 60 -2.43 13.52 -3.23
N ASP A 61 -2.80 14.79 -3.13
CA ASP A 61 -4.18 15.24 -3.32
C ASP A 61 -4.49 15.23 -4.83
N ILE A 62 -5.63 14.63 -5.21
CA ILE A 62 -6.11 14.62 -6.59
C ILE A 62 -7.58 15.03 -6.66
N GLU A 63 -7.97 15.62 -7.78
CA GLU A 63 -9.38 15.93 -8.07
C GLU A 63 -9.87 15.09 -9.25
N ILE A 64 -10.96 14.35 -9.07
CA ILE A 64 -11.62 13.60 -10.14
C ILE A 64 -13.09 14.01 -10.16
N ASN A 65 -13.55 14.57 -11.28
CA ASN A 65 -14.95 14.99 -11.48
C ASN A 65 -15.50 15.88 -10.34
N GLY A 66 -14.70 16.83 -9.84
CA GLY A 66 -15.10 17.73 -8.74
C GLY A 66 -15.00 17.12 -7.33
N VAL A 67 -14.45 15.91 -7.20
CA VAL A 67 -14.26 15.24 -5.90
C VAL A 67 -12.79 15.23 -5.53
N LEU A 68 -12.47 15.83 -4.38
CA LEU A 68 -11.13 15.77 -3.76
C LEU A 68 -10.89 14.39 -3.15
N LEU A 69 -9.77 13.75 -3.50
CA LEU A 69 -9.37 12.41 -3.07
C LEU A 69 -7.88 12.39 -2.74
N TYR A 70 -7.46 11.36 -2.01
CA TYR A 70 -6.05 11.01 -1.85
C TYR A 70 -5.68 9.88 -2.83
N GLN A 71 -4.58 10.07 -3.53
CA GLN A 71 -3.90 9.00 -4.25
C GLN A 71 -2.65 8.58 -3.48
N CYS A 72 -2.65 7.32 -3.03
CA CYS A 72 -1.50 6.69 -2.42
C CYS A 72 -0.83 5.77 -3.45
N LYS A 73 0.47 5.94 -3.64
CA LYS A 73 1.34 5.05 -4.41
C LYS A 73 2.37 4.46 -3.46
N MET A 74 2.50 3.15 -3.46
CA MET A 74 3.51 2.45 -2.66
C MET A 74 4.17 1.40 -3.54
N ILE A 75 5.50 1.35 -3.47
CA ILE A 75 6.27 0.26 -4.04
C ILE A 75 6.48 -0.74 -2.92
N ILE A 76 5.98 -1.94 -3.16
CA ILE A 76 6.17 -3.11 -2.33
C ILE A 76 7.00 -4.06 -3.19
N PRO A 77 7.85 -4.89 -2.60
CA PRO A 77 8.66 -5.79 -3.41
C PRO A 77 7.77 -6.77 -4.13
N MET A 78 8.07 -7.00 -5.40
CA MET A 78 7.26 -7.84 -6.28
C MET A 78 5.82 -7.33 -6.46
N MET A 79 5.48 -6.10 -6.02
CA MET A 79 4.14 -5.53 -6.14
C MET A 79 4.12 -4.01 -6.15
N ASP A 80 3.59 -3.40 -7.21
CA ASP A 80 3.21 -1.99 -7.15
C ASP A 80 1.75 -1.86 -6.77
N CYS A 81 1.43 -0.91 -5.90
CA CYS A 81 0.05 -0.59 -5.61
C CYS A 81 -0.27 0.91 -5.73
N GLN A 82 -1.45 1.17 -6.28
CA GLN A 82 -2.02 2.49 -6.40
C GLN A 82 -3.46 2.47 -5.89
N ILE A 83 -3.74 3.26 -4.84
CA ILE A 83 -5.03 3.31 -4.17
C ILE A 83 -5.56 4.74 -4.21
N LYS A 84 -6.80 4.92 -4.67
CA LYS A 84 -7.53 6.19 -4.64
C LYS A 84 -8.65 6.11 -3.62
N CYS A 85 -8.65 6.97 -2.62
CA CYS A 85 -9.59 6.91 -1.48
C CYS A 85 -9.92 8.31 -0.94
N LYS A 86 -10.93 8.40 -0.06
CA LYS A 86 -11.26 9.67 0.63
C LYS A 86 -10.47 9.89 1.90
N SER A 87 -9.97 8.83 2.53
CA SER A 87 -9.33 8.91 3.84
C SER A 87 -8.33 7.78 4.00
N ILE A 88 -7.19 8.12 4.61
CA ILE A 88 -6.12 7.20 4.99
C ILE A 88 -5.96 7.29 6.51
N GLN A 89 -5.83 6.15 7.19
CA GLN A 89 -5.57 6.07 8.63
C GLN A 89 -4.46 5.05 8.90
N ILE A 90 -3.49 5.41 9.74
CA ILE A 90 -2.42 4.52 10.21
C ILE A 90 -2.79 4.07 11.63
N LEU A 91 -2.73 2.76 11.88
CA LEU A 91 -3.08 2.07 13.12
C LEU A 91 -1.87 1.30 13.68
#